data_AF-A0A2D3C7K2-F1
#
_entry.id   AF-A0A2D3C7K2-F1
#
_cell.length_a   1.000
_cell.length_b   1.000
_cell.length_c   1.000
_cell.angle_alpha   90.00
_cell.angle_beta   90.00
_cell.angle_gamma   90.00
#
_symmetry.space_group_name_H-M   'P 1'
#
loop_
_entity.id
_entity.type
_entity.pdbx_description
1 polymer ?
#
loop_
_entity_poly.entity_id
_entity_poly.type
_entity_poly.pdbx_seq_one_letter_code
_entity_poly.pdbx_strand_id
1 'polypeptide(L)' 'MVRKIRCKNIKNDLEYLGDIMSHQEGREPTPDVARFKTQVEYKKTLCKILRNEKEKEELDR' A
#
# COMPACT_ATOMS: atom_id res chain seq x y z
N MET A 1 -4.39 20.10 -8.61
CA MET A 1 -4.27 19.61 -7.23
C MET A 1 -3.91 18.14 -7.27
N VAL A 2 -2.66 17.77 -6.93
CA VAL A 2 -2.31 16.36 -6.72
C VAL A 2 -3.19 15.87 -5.56
N ARG A 3 -4.15 14.98 -5.83
CA ARG A 3 -5.00 14.39 -4.79
C ARG A 3 -4.06 13.78 -3.74
N LYS A 4 -4.05 14.33 -2.52
CA LYS A 4 -3.20 13.84 -1.43
C LYS A 4 -3.51 12.36 -1.19
N ILE A 5 -2.64 11.48 -1.66
CA ILE A 5 -2.76 10.04 -1.43
C ILE A 5 -2.59 9.86 0.08
N ARG A 6 -3.62 9.32 0.75
CA ARG A 6 -3.60 9.15 2.21
C ARG A 6 -2.71 7.96 2.58
N CYS A 7 -1.42 8.23 2.73
CA CYS A 7 -0.43 7.24 3.18
C CYS A 7 -0.48 6.92 4.67
N LYS A 8 -1.25 7.69 5.46
CA LYS A 8 -1.34 7.51 6.93
C LYS A 8 -1.74 6.09 7.36
N ASN A 9 -2.52 5.36 6.55
CA ASN A 9 -3.07 4.06 6.95
C ASN A 9 -2.41 2.86 6.26
N ILE A 10 -1.35 3.07 5.45
CA ILE A 10 -0.76 1.96 4.67
C ILE A 10 -0.21 0.82 5.54
N LYS A 11 0.26 1.12 6.76
CA LYS A 11 0.73 0.10 7.70
C LYS A 11 -0.41 -0.84 8.13
N ASN A 12 -1.52 -0.27 8.60
CA ASN A 12 -2.69 -1.03 9.00
C ASN A 12 -3.28 -1.84 7.83
N ASP A 13 -3.29 -1.28 6.62
CA ASP A 13 -3.76 -2.00 5.43
C ASP A 13 -2.88 -3.21 5.10
N LEU A 14 -1.56 -3.08 5.28
CA LEU A 14 -0.59 -4.18 5.08
C LEU A 14 -0.70 -5.25 6.16
N GLU A 15 -0.91 -4.85 7.42
CA GLU A 15 -1.16 -5.79 8.53
C GLU A 15 -2.44 -6.58 8.29
N TYR A 16 -3.54 -5.89 7.96
CA TYR A 16 -4.82 -6.55 7.66
C TYR A 16 -4.74 -7.47 6.44
N LEU A 17 -4.00 -7.08 5.40
CA LEU A 17 -3.72 -7.98 4.27
C LEU A 17 -2.93 -9.22 4.71
N GLY A 18 -1.95 -9.04 5.60
CA GLY A 18 -1.19 -10.14 6.20
C GLY A 18 -2.10 -11.13 6.93
N ASP A 19 -3.01 -10.63 7.75
CA ASP A 19 -4.00 -11.44 8.48
C ASP A 19 -4.92 -12.19 7.51
N ILE A 20 -5.42 -11.55 6.46
CA ILE A 20 -6.25 -12.22 5.45
C ILE A 20 -5.49 -13.37 4.78
N MET A 21 -4.24 -13.11 4.38
CA MET A 21 -3.42 -14.09 3.68
C MET A 21 -3.03 -15.27 4.57
N SER A 22 -2.75 -15.04 5.86
CA SER A 22 -2.41 -16.12 6.81
C SER A 22 -3.60 -17.07 7.05
N HIS A 23 -4.83 -16.57 6.99
CA HIS A 23 -6.04 -17.39 7.10
C HIS A 23 -6.38 -18.16 5.81
N GLN A 24 -5.66 -17.90 4.71
CA GLN A 24 -5.82 -18.55 3.41
C GLN A 24 -4.62 -19.43 3.01
N GLU A 25 -3.67 -19.69 3.92
CA GLU A 25 -2.50 -20.51 3.63
C GLU A 25 -2.88 -21.88 3.03
N GLY A 26 -2.22 -22.24 1.92
CA GLY A 26 -2.47 -23.47 1.17
C GLY A 26 -3.65 -23.43 0.20
N ARG A 27 -4.32 -22.27 0.02
CA ARG A 27 -5.40 -22.06 -0.95
C ARG A 27 -5.07 -20.90 -1.88
N GLU A 28 -5.62 -20.93 -3.10
CA GLU A 28 -5.59 -19.73 -3.94
C GLU A 28 -6.43 -18.62 -3.29
N PRO A 29 -5.94 -17.36 -3.28
CA PRO A 29 -6.69 -16.26 -2.74
C PRO A 29 -7.98 -16.04 -3.55
N THR A 30 -9.07 -15.73 -2.86
CA THR A 30 -10.33 -15.41 -3.53
C THR A 30 -10.17 -14.15 -4.40
N PRO A 31 -11.02 -13.96 -5.44
CA PRO A 31 -10.95 -12.77 -6.30
C PRO A 31 -10.95 -11.44 -5.52
N ASP A 32 -11.69 -11.37 -4.42
CA ASP A 32 -11.74 -10.19 -3.56
C ASP A 32 -10.43 -9.96 -2.80
N VAL A 33 -9.80 -11.04 -2.29
CA VAL A 33 -8.49 -10.96 -1.63
C VAL A 33 -7.41 -10.57 -2.63
N ALA A 34 -7.42 -11.15 -3.83
CA ALA A 34 -6.49 -10.78 -4.90
C ALA A 34 -6.63 -9.30 -5.32
N ARG A 35 -7.88 -8.83 -5.43
CA ARG A 35 -8.17 -7.41 -5.71
C ARG A 35 -7.69 -6.51 -4.58
N PHE A 36 -7.98 -6.88 -3.33
CA PHE A 36 -7.56 -6.09 -2.17
C PHE A 36 -6.03 -6.02 -2.07
N LYS A 37 -5.33 -7.14 -2.23
CA LYS A 37 -3.86 -7.20 -2.32
C LYS A 37 -3.32 -6.21 -3.34
N THR A 38 -3.86 -6.23 -4.55
CA THR A 38 -3.44 -5.34 -5.64
C THR A 38 -3.62 -3.86 -5.27
N GLN A 39 -4.74 -3.50 -4.63
CA GLN A 39 -5.01 -2.14 -4.19
C GLN A 39 -4.03 -1.67 -3.11
N VAL A 40 -3.71 -2.53 -2.14
CA VAL A 40 -2.76 -2.22 -1.05
C VAL A 40 -1.34 -2.06 -1.60
N GLU A 41 -0.91 -2.94 -2.52
CA GLU A 41 0.41 -2.83 -3.17
C GLU A 41 0.54 -1.57 -4.04
N TYR A 42 -0.52 -1.21 -4.77
CA TYR A 42 -0.56 0.03 -5.54
C TYR A 42 -0.46 1.26 -4.62
N LYS A 43 -1.22 1.28 -3.53
CA LYS A 43 -1.16 2.34 -2.51
C LYS A 43 0.23 2.45 -1.88
N LYS A 44 0.88 1.32 -1.57
CA LYS A 44 2.26 1.27 -1.05
C LYS A 44 3.25 1.92 -2.03
N THR A 45 3.12 1.59 -3.32
CA THR A 45 3.99 2.14 -4.37
C THR A 45 3.83 3.65 -4.50
N LEU A 46 2.58 4.13 -4.54
CA LEU A 46 2.28 5.56 -4.58
C LEU A 46 2.84 6.31 -3.37
N CYS A 47 2.75 5.72 -2.17
CA CYS A 47 3.31 6.30 -0.97
C CYS A 47 4.84 6.38 -0.97
N LYS A 48 5.52 5.41 -1.60
CA LYS A 48 6.98 5.43 -1.78
C LYS A 48 7.40 6.55 -2.72
N ILE A 49 6.69 6.72 -3.85
CA ILE A 49 6.96 7.79 -4.81
C ILE A 49 6.83 9.16 -4.13
N LEU A 50 5.73 9.42 -3.43
CA LEU A 50 5.52 10.68 -2.71
C LEU A 50 6.58 10.95 -1.63
N ARG A 51 7.05 9.90 -0.94
CA ARG A 51 8.12 10.06 0.05
C ARG A 51 9.44 10.47 -0.61
N ASN A 52 9.80 9.82 -1.71
CA ASN A 52 11.00 10.13 -2.48
C ASN A 52 10.95 11.53 -3.09
N GLU A 53 9.80 11.96 -3.59
CA GLU A 53 9.59 13.33 -4.09
C GLU A 53 9.81 14.36 -2.98
N LYS A 54 9.26 14.12 -1.78
CA LYS A 54 9.46 14.98 -0.61
C LYS A 54 10.91 15.03 -0.14
N GLU A 55 11.58 13.88 -0.08
CA GLU A 55 13.01 13.77 0.28
C GLU A 55 13.89 14.55 -0.74
N LYS A 56 13.55 14.50 -2.02
CA LYS A 56 14.25 15.25 -3.07
C LYS A 56 14.02 16.77 -2.94
N GLU A 57 12.78 17.20 -2.73
CA GLU A 57 12.46 18.62 -2.49
C GLU A 57 13.16 19.20 -1.26
N GLU A 58 13.37 18.40 -0.20
CA GLU A 58 14.11 18.82 1.00
C GLU A 58 15.63 18.87 0.78
N LEU A 59 16.19 18.05 -0.12
CA LEU A 59 17.61 18.05 -0.45
C LEU A 59 18.00 19.18 -1.43
N ASP A 60 17.08 19.56 -2.33
CA ASP A 60 17.26 20.64 -3.30
C ASP A 60 17.09 22.05 -2.67
N ARG A 61 16.80 22.15 -1.37
CA ARG A 61 16.50 23.39 -0.63
C ARG A 61 17.62 23.80 0.32
#